data_AF-A0A1I4Y034-F1
#
_entry.id   AF-A0A1I4Y034-F1
#
_cell.length_a   1.000
_cell.length_b   1.000
_cell.length_c   1.000
_cell.angle_alpha   90.00
_cell.angle_beta   90.00
_cell.angle_gamma   90.00
#
_symmetry.space_group_name_H-M   'P 1'
#
loop_
_entity.id
_entity.type
_entity.pdbx_description
1 polymer ?
#
loop_
_entity_poly.entity_id
_entity_poly.type
_entity_poly.pdbx_seq_one_letter_code
_entity_poly.pdbx_strand_id
1 'polypeptide(L)' 'MHGAPAALHLEEQWIRDITITTGLVDTFSTPTLLRLVAGRQLDAAAFVTHTFTLEEFPKAYEVFSDAAHTGALKVVLTR' A
#
# COMPACT_ATOMS: atom_id res chain seq x y z
N MET A 1 1.11 -8.91 8.46
CA MET A 1 0.33 -8.18 9.48
C MET A 1 -1.07 -7.96 8.94
N HIS A 2 -1.90 -9.01 8.89
CA HIS A 2 -3.35 -9.05 8.67
C HIS A 2 -3.80 -10.45 9.10
N GLY A 3 -4.90 -10.61 9.85
CA GLY A 3 -5.44 -11.93 10.20
C GLY A 3 -5.74 -12.17 11.68
N ALA A 4 -5.32 -11.28 12.58
CA ALA A 4 -5.80 -11.29 13.97
C ALA A 4 -7.04 -10.38 14.10
N PRO A 5 -7.99 -10.70 15.00
CA PRO A 5 -9.08 -9.80 15.33
C PRO A 5 -8.56 -8.46 15.86
N ALA A 6 -9.24 -7.38 15.52
CA ALA A 6 -9.06 -6.08 16.15
C ALA A 6 -10.26 -5.78 17.04
N ALA A 7 -10.03 -5.53 18.33
CA ALA A 7 -11.09 -5.16 19.27
C ALA A 7 -11.50 -3.70 19.09
N LEU A 8 -12.80 -3.42 19.13
CA LEU A 8 -13.36 -2.08 19.14
C LEU A 8 -14.00 -1.81 20.52
N HIS A 9 -13.36 -0.97 21.32
CA HIS A 9 -13.76 -0.62 22.68
C HIS A 9 -14.91 0.40 22.72
N LEU A 10 -16.13 -0.05 22.42
CA LEU A 10 -17.31 0.82 22.35
C LEU A 10 -17.59 1.58 23.66
N GLU A 11 -17.23 1.00 24.81
CA GLU A 11 -17.29 1.63 26.13
C GLU A 11 -16.47 2.93 26.23
N GLU A 12 -15.43 3.06 25.40
CA GLU A 12 -14.61 4.27 25.30
C GLU A 12 -14.97 5.15 24.09
N GLN A 13 -15.43 4.52 23.01
CA GLN A 13 -15.62 5.20 21.72
C GLN A 13 -17.01 5.85 21.55
N TRP A 14 -18.01 5.45 22.34
CA TRP A 14 -19.41 5.85 22.11
C TRP A 14 -19.67 7.37 22.14
N ILE A 15 -18.93 8.14 22.95
CA ILE A 15 -19.11 9.59 23.11
C ILE A 15 -18.19 10.42 22.21
N ARG A 16 -17.39 9.76 21.36
CA ARG A 16 -16.35 10.41 20.55
C ARG A 16 -16.81 10.75 19.15
N ASP A 17 -18.06 10.44 18.81
CA ASP A 17 -18.65 10.67 17.49
C ASP A 17 -17.77 10.13 16.34
N ILE A 18 -17.21 8.93 16.52
CA ILE A 18 -16.33 8.32 15.52
C ILE A 18 -17.12 7.72 14.36
N THR A 19 -16.55 7.82 13.15
CA THR A 19 -17.03 7.14 11.96
C THR A 19 -16.06 6.02 11.59
N ILE A 20 -16.57 4.81 11.37
CA ILE A 20 -15.78 3.67 10.89
C ILE A 20 -16.18 3.37 9.45
N THR A 21 -15.22 3.46 8.53
CA THR A 21 -15.40 3.13 7.12
C THR A 21 -14.60 1.90 6.75
N THR A 22 -15.22 1.00 6.00
CA THR A 22 -14.54 -0.14 5.35
C THR A 22 -14.84 -0.09 3.86
N GLY A 23 -13.97 -0.69 3.05
CA GLY A 23 -14.17 -0.70 1.61
C GLY A 23 -13.12 -1.55 0.92
N LEU A 24 -13.56 -2.34 -0.05
CA LEU A 24 -12.67 -2.92 -1.05
C LEU A 24 -12.47 -1.89 -2.15
N VAL A 25 -11.24 -1.77 -2.66
CA VAL A 25 -10.94 -0.86 -3.77
C VAL A 25 -11.75 -1.24 -5.02
N ASP A 26 -12.42 -0.24 -5.61
CA ASP A 26 -13.23 -0.40 -6.84
C ASP A 26 -12.54 0.15 -8.10
N THR A 27 -11.39 0.81 -7.93
CA THR A 27 -10.59 1.47 -8.97
C THR A 27 -11.29 2.63 -9.70
N PHE A 28 -12.42 3.13 -9.21
CA PHE A 28 -13.21 4.19 -9.86
C PHE A 28 -12.40 5.48 -10.09
N SER A 29 -11.50 5.82 -9.17
CA SER A 29 -10.66 7.03 -9.24
C SER A 29 -9.45 6.91 -10.17
N THR A 30 -9.21 5.76 -10.79
CA THR A 30 -8.02 5.52 -11.64
C THR A 30 -7.83 6.58 -12.74
N PRO A 31 -8.86 7.00 -13.52
CA PRO A 31 -8.67 8.04 -14.53
C PRO A 31 -8.19 9.38 -13.94
N THR A 32 -8.63 9.72 -12.72
CA THR A 32 -8.18 10.91 -12.02
C THR A 32 -6.73 10.77 -11.57
N LEU A 33 -6.37 9.63 -10.98
CA LEU A 33 -4.99 9.36 -10.54
C LEU A 33 -4.00 9.40 -11.71
N LEU A 34 -4.36 8.84 -12.87
CA LEU A 34 -3.53 8.90 -14.07
C LEU A 34 -3.30 10.34 -14.55
N ARG A 35 -4.33 11.20 -14.50
CA ARG A 35 -4.17 12.63 -14.84
C ARG A 35 -3.21 13.35 -13.88
N LEU A 36 -3.28 13.05 -12.59
CA LEU A 36 -2.39 13.66 -11.59
C LEU A 36 -0.93 13.23 -11.78
N VAL A 37 -0.70 11.95 -12.09
CA VAL A 37 0.65 11.43 -12.39
C VAL A 37 1.19 12.04 -13.68
N ALA A 38 0.41 12.03 -14.76
CA ALA A 38 0.82 12.63 -16.03
C ALA A 38 1.10 14.14 -15.91
N GLY A 39 0.31 14.83 -15.09
CA GLY A 39 0.47 16.24 -14.76
C GLY A 39 1.57 16.55 -13.73
N ARG A 40 2.33 15.54 -13.26
CA ARG A 40 3.38 15.65 -12.23
C ARG A 40 2.90 16.25 -10.90
N GLN A 41 1.61 16.16 -10.63
CA GLN A 41 1.02 16.56 -9.34
C GLN A 41 1.11 15.42 -8.31
N LEU A 42 1.34 14.19 -8.77
CA LEU A 42 1.57 13.02 -7.94
C LEU A 42 2.80 12.27 -8.46
N ASP A 43 3.84 12.17 -7.63
CA ASP A 43 5.00 11.32 -7.90
C ASP A 43 4.76 9.90 -7.38
N ALA A 44 4.27 9.02 -8.26
CA ALA A 44 4.08 7.62 -7.93
C ALA A 44 5.40 6.84 -7.83
N ALA A 45 6.49 7.33 -8.45
CA ALA A 45 7.78 6.64 -8.45
C ALA A 45 8.45 6.70 -7.07
N ALA A 46 8.16 7.72 -6.26
CA ALA A 46 8.63 7.83 -4.88
C ALA A 46 8.23 6.66 -3.97
N PHE A 47 7.21 5.86 -4.34
CA PHE A 47 6.85 4.66 -3.60
C PHE A 47 7.75 3.45 -3.92
N VAL A 48 8.47 3.48 -5.05
CA VAL A 48 9.36 2.40 -5.47
C VAL A 48 10.67 2.51 -4.71
N THR A 49 10.93 1.53 -3.85
CA THR A 49 12.14 1.49 -3.01
C THR A 49 13.20 0.54 -3.55
N HIS A 50 12.78 -0.48 -4.30
CA HIS A 50 13.65 -1.51 -4.83
C HIS A 50 13.22 -1.89 -6.24
N THR A 51 14.18 -2.22 -7.09
CA THR A 51 13.96 -2.70 -8.45
C THR A 51 14.77 -3.98 -8.63
N PHE A 52 14.14 -4.99 -9.23
CA PHE A 52 14.77 -6.25 -9.58
C PHE A 52 14.44 -6.61 -11.01
N THR A 53 15.23 -7.48 -11.62
CA THR A 53 14.84 -8.11 -12.88
C THR A 53 13.78 -9.18 -12.63
N LEU A 54 13.09 -9.62 -13.68
CA LEU A 54 12.12 -10.71 -13.57
C LEU A 54 12.77 -12.05 -13.18
N GLU A 55 14.04 -12.26 -13.53
CA GLU A 55 14.81 -13.45 -13.14
C GLU A 55 15.08 -13.48 -11.63
N GLU A 56 15.13 -12.31 -11.00
CA GLU A 56 15.32 -12.13 -9.56
C GLU A 56 14.00 -12.17 -8.77
N PHE A 57 12.88 -12.59 -9.38
CA PHE A 57 11.57 -12.63 -8.72
C PHE A 57 11.60 -13.28 -7.32
N PRO A 58 12.27 -14.42 -7.08
CA PRO A 58 12.35 -15.00 -5.73
C PRO A 58 12.99 -14.04 -4.72
N LYS A 59 14.04 -13.31 -5.13
CA LYS A 59 14.71 -12.32 -4.28
C LYS A 59 13.84 -11.10 -4.03
N ALA A 60 13.15 -10.62 -5.06
CA ALA A 60 12.18 -9.53 -4.93
C ALA A 60 11.08 -9.87 -3.92
N TYR A 61 10.61 -11.12 -3.93
CA TYR A 61 9.60 -11.61 -2.99
C TYR A 61 10.14 -11.68 -1.55
N GLU A 62 11.35 -12.24 -1.36
CA GLU A 62 12.03 -12.28 -0.06
C GLU A 62 12.13 -10.85 0.52
N VAL A 63 12.65 -9.90 -0.26
CA VAL A 63 12.84 -8.52 0.16
C VAL A 63 11.52 -7.84 0.54
N PHE A 64 10.46 -8.04 -0.25
CA PHE A 64 9.16 -7.45 0.03
C PHE A 64 8.46 -8.11 1.22
N SER A 65 8.66 -9.41 1.43
CA SER A 65 8.05 -10.15 2.54
C SER A 65 8.58 -9.73 3.91
N ASP A 66 9.82 -9.25 3.97
CA ASP A 66 10.47 -8.73 5.17
C ASP A 66 10.66 -7.20 5.13
N ALA A 67 9.64 -6.48 4.67
CA ALA A 67 9.65 -5.01 4.54
C ALA A 67 10.09 -4.26 5.82
N ALA A 68 9.86 -4.84 7.00
CA ALA A 68 10.26 -4.24 8.28
C ALA A 68 11.78 -4.12 8.44
N HIS A 69 12.56 -5.06 7.92
CA HIS A 69 14.02 -5.03 7.97
C HIS A 69 14.65 -4.52 6.67
N THR A 70 14.02 -4.77 5.53
CA THR A 70 14.55 -4.35 4.21
C THR A 70 14.20 -2.92 3.85
N GLY A 71 13.22 -2.30 4.52
CA GLY A 71 12.70 -0.97 4.18
C GLY A 71 11.91 -0.95 2.88
N ALA A 72 11.51 -2.10 2.34
CA ALA A 72 10.76 -2.18 1.10
C ALA A 72 9.33 -1.61 1.25
N LEU A 73 8.97 -0.65 0.39
CA LEU A 73 7.62 -0.07 0.32
C LEU A 73 6.85 -0.57 -0.91
N LYS A 74 7.42 -0.38 -2.10
CA LYS A 74 7.04 -1.07 -3.34
C LYS A 74 8.29 -1.55 -4.05
N VAL A 75 8.13 -2.67 -4.75
CA VAL A 75 9.15 -3.30 -5.58
C VAL A 75 8.68 -3.27 -7.03
N VAL A 76 9.56 -2.88 -7.95
CA VAL A 76 9.32 -2.95 -9.40
C VAL A 76 10.12 -4.10 -9.98
N LEU A 77 9.48 -4.86 -10.87
CA LEU A 77 10.12 -5.90 -11.66
C LEU A 77 10.27 -5.40 -13.09
N THR A 78 11.48 -5.45 -13.62
CA THR A 78 11.78 -5.11 -15.01
C THR A 78 12.16 -6.35 -15.81
N ARG A 79 11.86 -6.36 -17.11
CA ARG A 79 12.33 -7.40 -18.02
C ARG A 79 13.83 -7.24 -18.29
#